data_AF-A0A967ALV5-F1
#
_entry.id   AF-A0A967ALV5-F1
#
_cell.length_a   1.000
_cell.length_b   1.000
_cell.length_c   1.000
_cell.angle_alpha   90.00
_cell.angle_beta   90.00
_cell.angle_gamma   90.00
#
_symmetry.space_group_name_H-M   'P 1'
#
loop_
_entity.id
_entity.type
_entity.pdbx_description
1 polymer ?
#
loop_
_entity_poly.entity_id
_entity_poly.type
_entity_poly.pdbx_seq_one_letter_code
_entity_poly.pdbx_strand_id
1 'polypeptide(L)'
;MKRMSLASMVLLMLPAMAAGASVELVAFADKDFCEKVAGLSGARFLFESSLSQTVQWEAIDLKGDGPTVRRCSSLDKTILDLDNDGRKDLVVKTTFCMKGDPSDSLYMFPAESSILGETSWQDLSPLLATRDKFERTGGIYPLTALQFDKGQSSPALTTTFSVDPFILDGTTYVGLTDGRREWLVVAKYRGNERFEDVCYLHAAN
;
A
#
# COMPACT_ATOMS: atom_id res chain seq x y z
N MET A 1 -51.25 33.25 42.43
CA MET A 1 -50.05 33.00 41.61
C MET A 1 -49.37 31.73 42.10
N LYS A 2 -49.50 30.62 41.36
CA LYS A 2 -48.88 29.31 41.67
C LYS A 2 -47.96 28.94 40.51
N ARG A 3 -46.74 28.53 40.85
CA ARG A 3 -45.59 28.25 39.97
C ARG A 3 -45.57 26.78 39.51
N MET A 4 -44.93 26.58 38.34
CA MET A 4 -44.24 25.37 37.85
C MET A 4 -45.13 24.18 37.45
N SER A 5 -44.83 23.36 36.43
CA SER A 5 -43.54 23.03 35.79
C SER A 5 -43.75 22.62 34.33
N LEU A 6 -42.84 23.06 33.44
CA LEU A 6 -42.61 22.43 32.14
C LEU A 6 -42.00 21.04 32.39
N ALA A 7 -42.58 19.99 31.81
CA ALA A 7 -41.92 18.71 31.64
C ALA A 7 -41.43 18.63 30.19
N SER A 8 -40.15 18.94 29.99
CA SER A 8 -39.46 18.81 28.72
C SER A 8 -39.11 17.33 28.54
N MET A 9 -39.75 16.67 27.57
CA MET A 9 -39.47 15.28 27.23
C MET A 9 -38.25 15.26 26.30
N VAL A 10 -37.08 15.06 26.88
CA VAL A 10 -35.84 14.82 26.14
C VAL A 10 -35.90 13.40 25.58
N LEU A 11 -36.20 13.29 24.29
CA LEU A 11 -36.08 12.04 23.54
C LEU A 11 -34.58 11.80 23.29
N LEU A 12 -34.00 10.84 24.02
CA LEU A 12 -32.62 10.39 23.81
C LEU A 12 -32.51 9.78 22.42
N MET A 13 -31.95 10.53 21.46
CA MET A 13 -31.42 9.95 20.23
C MET A 13 -30.18 9.13 20.59
N LEU A 14 -30.33 7.81 20.63
CA LEU A 14 -29.19 6.90 20.58
C LEU A 14 -28.57 7.01 19.18
N PRO A 15 -27.31 7.46 19.02
CA PRO A 15 -26.64 7.33 17.76
C PRO A 15 -26.45 5.83 17.49
N ALA A 16 -26.94 5.36 16.34
CA ALA A 16 -26.59 4.06 15.82
C ALA A 16 -25.06 3.97 15.77
N MET A 17 -24.50 3.01 16.50
CA MET A 17 -23.08 2.69 16.43
C MET A 17 -22.78 2.34 14.98
N ALA A 18 -22.03 3.20 14.30
CA ALA A 18 -21.45 2.88 13.01
C ALA A 18 -20.58 1.64 13.22
N ALA A 19 -20.95 0.52 12.59
CA ALA A 19 -20.05 -0.62 12.48
C ALA A 19 -18.86 -0.13 11.66
N GLY A 20 -17.77 0.24 12.34
CA GLY A 20 -16.52 0.57 11.68
C GLY A 20 -16.10 -0.64 10.87
N ALA A 21 -15.79 -0.45 9.58
CA ALA A 21 -15.20 -1.49 8.76
C ALA A 21 -13.97 -2.03 9.50
N SER A 22 -14.05 -3.29 9.94
CA SER A 22 -12.97 -3.91 10.71
C SER A 22 -12.00 -4.60 9.74
N VAL A 23 -10.71 -4.62 10.10
CA VAL A 23 -9.70 -5.38 9.36
C VAL A 23 -9.47 -6.68 10.11
N GLU A 24 -9.60 -7.81 9.39
CA GLU A 24 -9.35 -9.15 9.91
C GLU A 24 -7.90 -9.55 9.62
N LEU A 25 -7.19 -10.03 10.65
CA LEU A 25 -5.88 -10.64 10.50
C LEU A 25 -6.05 -12.13 10.16
N VAL A 26 -5.73 -12.49 8.91
CA VAL A 26 -6.01 -13.83 8.36
C VAL A 26 -4.81 -14.77 8.49
N ALA A 27 -3.59 -14.25 8.32
CA ALA A 27 -2.36 -15.03 8.51
C ALA A 27 -1.21 -14.11 8.92
N PHE A 28 -0.25 -14.64 9.68
CA PHE A 28 0.89 -13.88 10.18
C PHE A 28 2.14 -14.75 10.36
N ALA A 29 3.31 -14.16 10.10
CA ALA A 29 4.60 -14.67 10.56
C ALA A 29 4.94 -14.16 11.97
N ASP A 30 4.48 -12.94 12.29
CA ASP A 30 4.67 -12.27 13.58
C ASP A 30 3.33 -11.67 14.03
N LYS A 31 2.71 -12.29 15.04
CA LYS A 31 1.36 -11.95 15.45
C LYS A 31 1.26 -10.54 16.02
N ASP A 32 2.14 -10.20 16.96
CA ASP A 32 2.07 -8.92 17.67
C ASP A 32 2.32 -7.76 16.70
N PHE A 33 3.27 -7.93 15.77
CA PHE A 33 3.48 -6.99 14.69
C PHE A 33 2.25 -6.86 13.79
N CYS A 34 1.66 -7.97 13.36
CA CYS A 34 0.53 -7.94 12.43
C CYS A 34 -0.75 -7.38 13.07
N GLU A 35 -1.00 -7.63 14.35
CA GLU A 35 -2.08 -7.00 15.10
C GLU A 35 -1.86 -5.49 15.20
N LYS A 36 -0.61 -5.05 15.43
CA LYS A 36 -0.25 -3.63 15.40
C LYS A 36 -0.56 -3.04 14.02
N VAL A 37 -0.11 -3.66 12.93
CA VAL A 37 -0.40 -3.15 11.57
C VAL A 37 -1.90 -3.13 11.27
N ALA A 38 -2.64 -4.19 11.63
CA ALA A 38 -4.09 -4.23 11.47
C ALA A 38 -4.79 -3.08 12.21
N GLY A 39 -4.32 -2.70 13.40
CA GLY A 39 -4.81 -1.55 14.15
C GLY A 39 -4.49 -0.19 13.51
N LEU A 40 -3.48 -0.11 12.63
CA LEU A 40 -3.10 1.10 11.89
C LEU A 40 -3.77 1.18 10.51
N SER A 41 -4.11 0.03 9.95
CA SER A 41 -4.86 -0.10 8.71
C SER A 41 -6.31 0.30 8.98
N GLY A 42 -6.65 1.57 8.73
CA GLY A 42 -8.02 2.05 8.83
C GLY A 42 -8.97 1.34 7.85
N ALA A 43 -10.22 1.79 7.78
CA ALA A 43 -11.21 1.22 6.87
C ALA A 43 -10.67 1.14 5.42
N ARG A 44 -10.76 -0.05 4.81
CA ARG A 44 -10.26 -0.34 3.44
C ARG A 44 -8.77 -0.05 3.23
N PHE A 45 -7.95 -0.34 4.25
CA PHE A 45 -6.49 -0.26 4.19
C PHE A 45 -5.95 1.15 3.89
N LEU A 46 -6.67 2.18 4.33
CA LEU A 46 -6.14 3.53 4.38
C LEU A 46 -5.28 3.63 5.65
N PHE A 47 -3.95 3.59 5.50
CA PHE A 47 -3.04 3.78 6.62
C PHE A 47 -3.28 5.15 7.26
N GLU A 48 -3.63 5.18 8.55
CA GLU A 48 -3.73 6.45 9.26
C GLU A 48 -2.34 7.08 9.38
N SER A 49 -2.22 8.31 8.88
CA SER A 49 -0.98 9.10 8.81
C SER A 49 -0.25 9.35 10.14
N SER A 50 -0.84 8.99 11.28
CA SER A 50 -0.37 9.36 12.62
C SER A 50 0.66 8.40 13.23
N LEU A 51 0.86 7.20 12.68
CA LEU A 51 1.65 6.15 13.35
C LEU A 51 2.64 5.37 12.45
N SER A 52 2.55 5.55 11.12
CA SER A 52 3.59 5.14 10.17
C SER A 52 4.18 6.40 9.55
N GLN A 53 5.50 6.48 9.40
CA GLN A 53 6.07 7.49 8.51
C GLN A 53 5.70 7.07 7.10
N THR A 54 4.55 7.52 6.62
CA THR A 54 4.14 7.33 5.24
C THR A 54 5.20 7.96 4.35
N VAL A 55 5.66 7.19 3.37
CA VAL A 55 6.72 7.60 2.46
C VAL A 55 6.25 8.82 1.67
N GLN A 56 7.06 9.88 1.68
CA GLN A 56 6.80 11.07 0.89
C GLN A 56 7.27 10.83 -0.54
N TRP A 57 6.31 10.92 -1.47
CA TRP A 57 6.53 10.78 -2.89
C TRP A 57 6.66 12.16 -3.54
N GLU A 58 7.70 12.32 -4.37
CA GLU A 58 7.90 13.50 -5.22
C GLU A 58 7.63 13.11 -6.66
N ALA A 59 6.83 13.89 -7.38
CA ALA A 59 6.63 13.65 -8.80
C ALA A 59 7.95 13.79 -9.58
N ILE A 60 8.22 12.85 -10.48
CA ILE A 60 9.40 12.91 -11.36
C ILE A 60 9.10 13.88 -12.51
N ASP A 61 10.00 14.84 -12.72
CA ASP A 61 10.02 15.67 -13.90
C ASP A 61 10.98 15.05 -14.93
N LEU A 62 10.41 14.41 -15.95
CA LEU A 62 11.16 13.82 -17.06
C LEU A 62 11.04 14.69 -18.31
N LYS A 63 12.05 14.59 -19.19
CA LYS A 63 12.02 15.22 -20.51
C LYS A 63 10.85 14.69 -21.35
N GLY A 64 10.31 15.56 -22.20
CA GLY A 64 9.24 15.27 -23.16
C GLY A 64 7.83 15.52 -22.63
N ASP A 65 6.84 15.25 -23.46
CA ASP A 65 5.43 15.47 -23.10
C ASP A 65 4.93 14.35 -22.18
N GLY A 66 4.79 14.68 -20.89
CA GLY A 66 4.15 13.81 -19.92
C GLY A 66 2.63 13.71 -20.12
N PRO A 67 1.98 12.76 -19.45
CA PRO A 67 0.53 12.60 -19.50
C PRO A 67 -0.18 13.83 -18.91
N THR A 68 -1.19 14.33 -19.63
CA THR A 68 -2.03 15.44 -19.17
C THR A 68 -2.92 15.06 -17.97
N VAL A 69 -3.19 13.76 -17.79
CA VAL A 69 -3.94 13.21 -16.66
C VAL A 69 -3.09 12.18 -15.93
N ARG A 70 -2.66 12.51 -14.71
CA ARG A 70 -1.77 11.65 -13.90
C ARG A 70 -2.41 10.40 -13.32
N ARG A 71 -3.74 10.28 -13.34
CA ARG A 71 -4.47 9.15 -12.73
C ARG A 71 -4.01 7.79 -13.26
N CYS A 72 -3.70 7.71 -14.55
CA CYS A 72 -3.41 6.45 -15.25
C CYS A 72 -1.98 6.38 -15.79
N SER A 73 -1.16 7.37 -15.47
CA SER A 73 0.22 7.47 -15.89
C SER A 73 0.88 8.48 -14.96
N SER A 74 1.49 7.99 -13.88
CA SER A 74 2.32 8.81 -13.00
C SER A 74 3.68 8.16 -12.81
N LEU A 75 4.63 9.02 -12.49
CA LEU A 75 6.00 8.66 -12.15
C LEU A 75 6.36 9.48 -10.93
N ASP A 76 6.57 8.79 -9.83
CA ASP A 76 6.90 9.38 -8.55
C ASP A 76 8.20 8.75 -8.02
N LYS A 77 9.00 9.51 -7.30
CA LYS A 77 10.25 9.05 -6.68
C LYS A 77 10.25 9.32 -5.19
N THR A 78 11.12 8.60 -4.50
CA THR A 78 11.44 8.83 -3.10
C THR A 78 12.82 8.23 -2.80
N ILE A 79 13.42 8.63 -1.67
CA ILE A 79 14.70 8.10 -1.20
C ILE A 79 14.46 7.36 0.11
N LEU A 80 14.59 6.04 0.11
CA LEU A 80 14.39 5.20 1.29
C LEU A 80 15.19 3.89 1.18
N ASP A 81 15.45 3.25 2.32
CA ASP A 81 16.11 1.94 2.37
C ASP A 81 15.02 0.87 2.24
N LEU A 82 14.76 0.39 1.02
CA LEU A 82 13.55 -0.40 0.72
C LEU A 82 13.77 -1.89 1.00
N ASP A 83 14.97 -2.39 0.74
CA ASP A 83 15.33 -3.79 1.01
C ASP A 83 15.90 -4.01 2.42
N ASN A 84 16.04 -2.95 3.22
CA ASN A 84 16.55 -2.94 4.58
C ASN A 84 18.02 -3.38 4.67
N ASP A 85 18.85 -3.01 3.69
CA ASP A 85 20.28 -3.31 3.67
C ASP A 85 21.15 -2.26 4.41
N GLY A 86 20.53 -1.19 4.91
CA GLY A 86 21.17 -0.08 5.62
C GLY A 86 21.62 1.06 4.70
N ARG A 87 21.40 0.98 3.39
CA ARG A 87 21.71 2.01 2.41
C ARG A 87 20.41 2.59 1.84
N LYS A 88 20.48 3.83 1.35
CA LYS A 88 19.32 4.47 0.73
C LYS A 88 19.27 4.13 -0.75
N ASP A 89 18.05 3.89 -1.22
CA ASP A 89 17.72 3.63 -2.60
C ASP A 89 16.91 4.78 -3.18
N LEU A 90 17.13 5.04 -4.46
CA LEU A 90 16.17 5.74 -5.29
C LEU A 90 15.07 4.74 -5.65
N VAL A 91 13.88 4.96 -5.11
CA VAL A 91 12.69 4.16 -5.43
C VAL A 91 11.81 4.97 -6.37
N VAL A 92 11.53 4.40 -7.54
CA VAL A 92 10.64 4.96 -8.54
C VAL A 92 9.35 4.16 -8.57
N LYS A 93 8.22 4.82 -8.39
CA LYS A 93 6.88 4.25 -8.58
C LYS A 93 6.31 4.69 -9.91
N THR A 94 5.92 3.73 -10.73
CA THR A 94 5.08 3.97 -11.90
C THR A 94 3.65 3.55 -11.59
N THR A 95 2.68 4.39 -11.90
CA THR A 95 1.26 3.98 -11.89
C THR A 95 0.72 4.02 -13.31
N PHE A 96 0.20 2.88 -13.79
CA PHE A 96 -0.46 2.78 -15.10
C PHE A 96 -1.86 2.17 -14.94
N CYS A 97 -2.79 2.53 -15.81
CA CYS A 97 -4.12 1.93 -15.78
C CYS A 97 -4.17 0.59 -16.53
N MET A 98 -4.71 -0.44 -15.88
CA MET A 98 -5.10 -1.70 -16.50
C MET A 98 -6.61 -1.83 -16.48
N LYS A 99 -7.20 -2.01 -17.66
CA LYS A 99 -8.67 -2.13 -17.81
C LYS A 99 -9.43 -0.96 -17.16
N GLY A 100 -8.79 0.22 -17.03
CA GLY A 100 -9.37 1.43 -16.44
C GLY A 100 -8.97 1.72 -14.99
N ASP A 101 -8.32 0.77 -14.29
CA ASP A 101 -7.95 0.91 -12.89
C ASP A 101 -6.43 1.05 -12.71
N PRO A 102 -5.95 1.96 -11.82
CA PRO A 102 -4.53 2.17 -11.60
C PRO A 102 -3.88 0.94 -10.97
N SER A 103 -2.65 0.65 -11.42
CA SER A 103 -1.79 -0.38 -10.86
C SER A 103 -0.37 0.15 -10.77
N ASP A 104 0.27 -0.12 -9.65
CA ASP A 104 1.61 0.36 -9.36
C ASP A 104 2.67 -0.67 -9.75
N SER A 105 3.88 -0.18 -10.01
CA SER A 105 5.10 -0.96 -10.08
C SER A 105 6.23 -0.14 -9.47
N LEU A 106 7.21 -0.82 -8.87
CA LEU A 106 8.36 -0.19 -8.21
C LEU A 106 9.65 -0.58 -8.92
N TYR A 107 10.58 0.36 -9.01
CA TYR A 107 11.93 0.16 -9.51
C TYR A 107 12.91 0.77 -8.51
N MET A 108 13.99 0.06 -8.24
CA MET A 108 15.00 0.45 -7.27
C MET A 108 16.35 0.61 -7.94
N PHE A 109 17.05 1.64 -7.50
CA PHE A 109 18.40 1.99 -7.89
C PHE A 109 19.16 2.49 -6.68
N PRO A 110 20.50 2.47 -6.69
CA PRO A 110 21.29 3.21 -5.70
C PRO A 110 20.83 4.68 -5.63
N ALA A 111 20.77 5.29 -4.44
CA ALA A 111 20.27 6.66 -4.27
C ALA A 111 20.92 7.71 -5.19
N GLU A 112 22.20 7.55 -5.51
CA GLU A 112 22.98 8.47 -6.36
C GLU A 112 22.88 8.15 -7.88
N SER A 113 21.96 7.28 -8.28
CA SER A 113 21.79 6.87 -9.67
C SER A 113 21.39 8.03 -10.59
N SER A 114 22.03 8.12 -11.75
CA SER A 114 21.70 9.09 -12.81
C SER A 114 20.51 8.67 -13.69
N ILE A 115 19.86 7.54 -13.40
CA ILE A 115 18.90 6.89 -14.30
C ILE A 115 17.77 7.81 -14.77
N LEU A 116 17.31 8.73 -13.92
CA LEU A 116 16.25 9.69 -14.27
C LEU A 116 16.70 10.72 -15.32
N GLY A 117 17.99 11.02 -15.41
CA GLY A 117 18.56 11.88 -16.47
C GLY A 117 18.65 11.20 -17.83
N GLU A 118 18.65 9.86 -17.84
CA GLU A 118 18.67 8.99 -19.02
C GLU A 118 17.27 8.57 -19.46
N THR A 119 16.25 8.78 -18.61
CA THR A 119 14.86 8.41 -18.85
C THR A 119 14.06 9.58 -19.43
N SER A 120 13.07 9.28 -20.28
CA SER A 120 12.10 10.28 -20.79
C SER A 120 10.69 9.73 -20.78
N TRP A 121 9.68 10.58 -20.93
CA TRP A 121 8.29 10.11 -21.05
C TRP A 121 8.07 9.21 -22.27
N GLN A 122 8.88 9.35 -23.31
CA GLN A 122 8.82 8.54 -24.53
C GLN A 122 9.63 7.24 -24.42
N ASP A 123 10.59 7.19 -23.49
CA ASP A 123 11.46 6.04 -23.28
C ASP A 123 11.71 5.79 -21.78
N LEU A 124 10.94 4.85 -21.25
CA LEU A 124 11.06 4.35 -19.88
C LEU A 124 11.94 3.09 -19.78
N SER A 125 12.54 2.63 -20.88
CA SER A 125 13.38 1.42 -20.89
C SER A 125 14.54 1.46 -19.89
N PRO A 126 15.17 2.61 -19.56
CA PRO A 126 16.22 2.65 -18.53
C PRO A 126 15.70 2.21 -17.16
N LEU A 127 14.43 2.50 -16.82
CA LEU A 127 13.84 2.04 -15.57
C LEU A 127 13.71 0.52 -15.52
N LEU A 128 13.42 -0.12 -16.66
CA LEU A 128 13.21 -1.56 -16.75
C LEU A 128 14.50 -2.39 -16.61
N ALA A 129 15.66 -1.74 -16.76
CA ALA A 129 16.97 -2.36 -16.76
C ALA A 129 17.44 -2.82 -15.36
N THR A 130 16.86 -2.27 -14.29
CA THR A 130 17.15 -2.76 -12.94
C THR A 130 16.61 -4.18 -12.75
N ARG A 131 17.35 -4.99 -12.00
CA ARG A 131 16.85 -6.28 -11.52
C ARG A 131 15.99 -6.11 -10.28
N ASP A 132 16.22 -5.05 -9.53
CA ASP A 132 15.50 -4.74 -8.30
C ASP A 132 14.25 -3.93 -8.64
N LYS A 133 13.24 -4.66 -9.08
CA LYS A 133 11.93 -4.11 -9.40
C LYS A 133 10.82 -4.97 -8.82
N PHE A 134 9.61 -4.46 -8.92
CA PHE A 134 8.36 -5.19 -8.76
C PHE A 134 7.43 -4.70 -9.86
N GLU A 135 7.34 -5.49 -10.93
CA GLU A 135 6.46 -5.22 -12.05
C GLU A 135 5.26 -6.16 -12.00
N ARG A 136 4.08 -5.63 -11.69
CA ARG A 136 2.84 -6.41 -11.79
C ARG A 136 1.77 -5.65 -12.55
N THR A 137 2.04 -5.52 -13.84
CA THR A 137 1.06 -5.14 -14.87
C THR A 137 0.10 -6.33 -15.16
N GLY A 138 -0.69 -6.76 -14.17
CA GLY A 138 -1.87 -7.62 -14.43
C GLY A 138 -1.74 -9.07 -13.98
N GLY A 139 -1.05 -9.31 -12.87
CA GLY A 139 -0.74 -10.65 -12.37
C GLY A 139 -1.64 -11.13 -11.22
N ILE A 140 -1.22 -12.25 -10.63
CA ILE A 140 -1.82 -12.88 -9.44
C ILE A 140 -0.72 -12.99 -8.38
N TYR A 141 -0.83 -12.28 -7.26
CA TYR A 141 0.08 -12.45 -6.12
C TYR A 141 -0.48 -13.54 -5.20
N PRO A 142 0.06 -14.78 -5.24
CA PRO A 142 -0.49 -15.87 -4.46
C PRO A 142 -0.22 -15.65 -2.97
N LEU A 143 -1.26 -15.80 -2.14
CA LEU A 143 -1.10 -15.78 -0.69
C LEU A 143 -0.80 -17.20 -0.24
N THR A 144 0.45 -17.61 -0.36
CA THR A 144 0.89 -18.99 -0.05
C THR A 144 2.11 -19.06 0.85
N ALA A 145 2.75 -17.93 1.15
CA ALA A 145 3.92 -17.89 2.00
C ALA A 145 3.56 -18.12 3.48
N LEU A 146 2.35 -17.75 3.89
CA LEU A 146 1.85 -17.94 5.25
C LEU A 146 0.74 -19.00 5.30
N GLN A 147 0.63 -19.68 6.43
CA GLN A 147 -0.41 -20.68 6.63
C GLN A 147 -1.73 -20.01 7.01
N PHE A 148 -2.79 -20.41 6.32
CA PHE A 148 -4.16 -20.07 6.66
C PHE A 148 -4.69 -21.03 7.71
N ASP A 149 -5.60 -20.54 8.56
CA ASP A 149 -6.42 -21.43 9.37
C ASP A 149 -7.22 -22.38 8.46
N LYS A 150 -7.29 -23.65 8.87
CA LYS A 150 -7.82 -24.75 8.05
C LYS A 150 -9.25 -24.42 7.56
N GLY A 151 -9.43 -24.29 6.25
CA GLY A 151 -10.74 -24.19 5.61
C GLY A 151 -10.92 -23.04 4.62
N GLN A 152 -10.01 -22.06 4.58
CA GLN A 152 -10.01 -21.03 3.55
C GLN A 152 -9.24 -21.49 2.31
N SER A 153 -9.84 -21.31 1.12
CA SER A 153 -9.13 -21.44 -0.14
C SER A 153 -8.00 -20.41 -0.18
N SER A 154 -6.77 -20.82 -0.56
CA SER A 154 -5.63 -19.90 -0.71
C SER A 154 -6.03 -18.70 -1.57
N PRO A 155 -6.22 -17.52 -0.96
CA PRO A 155 -6.58 -16.33 -1.70
C PRO A 155 -5.38 -15.83 -2.49
N ALA A 156 -5.62 -14.92 -3.41
CA ALA A 156 -4.58 -14.24 -4.15
C ALA A 156 -5.00 -12.79 -4.34
N LEU A 157 -4.04 -11.88 -4.31
CA LEU A 157 -4.28 -10.54 -4.83
C LEU A 157 -4.40 -10.69 -6.35
N THR A 158 -5.43 -10.11 -6.96
CA THR A 158 -5.68 -10.24 -8.41
C THR A 158 -5.88 -8.89 -9.06
N THR A 159 -5.69 -8.86 -10.38
CA THR A 159 -5.97 -7.71 -11.27
C THR A 159 -4.97 -6.56 -11.10
N THR A 160 -5.31 -5.52 -10.36
CA THR A 160 -4.48 -4.34 -10.11
C THR A 160 -3.95 -4.32 -8.68
N PHE A 161 -2.82 -3.64 -8.47
CA PHE A 161 -2.18 -3.54 -7.17
C PHE A 161 -1.85 -2.08 -6.85
N SER A 162 -2.12 -1.65 -5.63
CA SER A 162 -1.46 -0.46 -5.05
C SER A 162 -0.27 -0.93 -4.22
N VAL A 163 0.86 -0.23 -4.38
CA VAL A 163 2.12 -0.58 -3.71
C VAL A 163 2.60 0.62 -2.90
N ASP A 164 2.50 0.49 -1.59
CA ASP A 164 2.76 1.59 -0.65
C ASP A 164 3.78 1.15 0.40
N PRO A 165 5.06 1.55 0.25
CA PRO A 165 6.04 1.37 1.28
C PRO A 165 5.75 2.25 2.50
N PHE A 166 6.06 1.75 3.68
CA PHE A 166 5.92 2.45 4.94
C PHE A 166 6.99 2.03 5.94
N ILE A 167 7.31 2.90 6.89
CA ILE A 167 8.30 2.61 7.93
C ILE A 167 7.57 2.37 9.25
N LEU A 168 7.88 1.25 9.89
CA LEU A 168 7.42 0.91 11.23
C LEU A 168 8.58 0.37 12.07
N ASP A 169 8.75 0.94 13.27
CA ASP A 169 9.83 0.58 14.20
C ASP A 169 11.23 0.58 13.56
N GLY A 170 11.46 1.53 12.63
CA GLY A 170 12.73 1.69 11.92
C GLY A 170 12.98 0.72 10.77
N THR A 171 12.03 -0.19 10.48
CA THR A 171 12.10 -1.12 9.34
C THR A 171 11.13 -0.68 8.24
N THR A 172 11.57 -0.76 6.99
CA THR A 172 10.71 -0.52 5.82
C THR A 172 9.95 -1.79 5.47
N TYR A 173 8.64 -1.64 5.30
CA TYR A 173 7.73 -2.66 4.79
C TYR A 173 7.04 -2.15 3.53
N VAL A 174 6.46 -3.07 2.77
CA VAL A 174 5.63 -2.78 1.60
C VAL A 174 4.24 -3.32 1.84
N GLY A 175 3.25 -2.43 1.72
CA GLY A 175 1.84 -2.81 1.62
C GLY A 175 1.49 -3.08 0.16
N LEU A 176 1.02 -4.29 -0.14
CA LEU A 176 0.45 -4.67 -1.43
C LEU A 176 -1.06 -4.81 -1.26
N THR A 177 -1.82 -3.87 -1.82
CA THR A 177 -3.28 -3.86 -1.75
C THR A 177 -3.87 -4.23 -3.10
N ASP A 178 -4.87 -5.10 -3.15
CA ASP A 178 -5.55 -5.43 -4.39
C ASP A 178 -6.48 -4.31 -4.88
N GLY A 179 -6.87 -4.34 -6.15
CA GLY A 179 -7.73 -3.32 -6.76
C GLY A 179 -9.07 -3.10 -6.07
N ARG A 180 -9.62 -4.14 -5.41
CA ARG A 180 -10.87 -4.06 -4.65
C ARG A 180 -10.67 -3.55 -3.23
N ARG A 181 -9.43 -3.48 -2.75
CA ARG A 181 -9.08 -3.19 -1.36
C ARG A 181 -9.74 -4.16 -0.38
N GLU A 182 -9.89 -5.40 -0.81
CA GLU A 182 -10.36 -6.53 0.00
C GLU A 182 -9.19 -7.17 0.73
N TRP A 183 -8.00 -7.17 0.12
CA TRP A 183 -6.79 -7.76 0.69
C TRP A 183 -5.63 -6.78 0.76
N LEU A 184 -4.87 -6.88 1.86
CA LEU A 184 -3.58 -6.25 2.05
C LEU A 184 -2.55 -7.30 2.49
N VAL A 185 -1.45 -7.36 1.74
CA VAL A 185 -0.24 -8.08 2.16
C VAL A 185 0.77 -7.08 2.68
N VAL A 186 1.29 -7.35 3.87
CA VAL A 186 2.45 -6.63 4.41
C VAL A 186 3.66 -7.52 4.23
N ALA A 187 4.68 -7.01 3.56
CA ALA A 187 5.89 -7.78 3.25
C ALA A 187 7.16 -6.94 3.41
N LYS A 188 8.30 -7.61 3.53
CA LYS A 188 9.62 -7.00 3.37
C LYS A 188 10.11 -7.25 1.96
N TYR A 189 10.58 -6.21 1.27
CA TYR A 189 11.22 -6.39 -0.03
C TYR A 189 12.63 -6.96 0.15
N ARG A 190 13.03 -7.92 -0.71
CA ARG A 190 14.31 -8.66 -0.62
C ARG A 190 15.14 -8.58 -1.91
N GLY A 191 14.85 -7.60 -2.76
CA GLY A 191 15.49 -7.48 -4.07
C GLY A 191 15.00 -8.51 -5.09
N ASN A 192 15.23 -8.23 -6.36
CA ASN A 192 14.93 -9.13 -7.47
C ASN A 192 13.50 -9.70 -7.46
N GLU A 193 12.49 -8.82 -7.30
CA GLU A 193 11.06 -9.17 -7.25
C GLU A 193 10.64 -10.07 -6.08
N ARG A 194 11.51 -10.31 -5.10
CA ARG A 194 11.21 -11.18 -3.95
C ARG A 194 10.66 -10.38 -2.78
N PHE A 195 9.60 -10.92 -2.20
CA PHE A 195 8.96 -10.42 -1.00
C PHE A 195 8.97 -11.52 0.06
N GLU A 196 9.19 -11.11 1.30
CA GLU A 196 8.97 -11.93 2.48
C GLU A 196 7.68 -11.45 3.15
N ASP A 197 6.59 -12.20 2.93
CA ASP A 197 5.29 -11.88 3.49
C ASP A 197 5.32 -12.01 5.02
N VAL A 198 4.71 -11.03 5.69
CA VAL A 198 4.64 -10.95 7.15
C VAL A 198 3.20 -11.05 7.63
N CYS A 199 2.26 -10.36 6.97
CA CYS A 199 0.84 -10.33 7.34
C CYS A 199 -0.05 -10.46 6.12
N TYR A 200 -1.13 -11.23 6.24
CA TYR A 200 -2.29 -11.17 5.35
C TYR A 200 -3.47 -10.60 6.10
N LEU A 201 -3.98 -9.48 5.61
CA LEU A 201 -5.12 -8.76 6.17
C LEU A 201 -6.27 -8.76 5.16
N HIS A 202 -7.49 -8.90 5.66
CA HIS A 202 -8.71 -8.87 4.86
C HIS A 202 -9.69 -7.83 5.40
N ALA A 203 -10.31 -7.06 4.52
CA ALA A 203 -11.35 -6.11 4.92
C ALA A 203 -12.60 -6.90 5.31
N ALA A 204 -13.06 -6.79 6.56
CA ALA A 204 -14.31 -7.39 6.96
C ALA A 204 -15.49 -6.66 6.27
N ASN A 205 -16.46 -7.45 5.83
CA ASN A 205 -17.70 -6.95 5.20
C ASN A 205 -18.65 -6.30 6.21
#